data_AF-A0A6I2FW90-F1
#
_entry.id   AF-A0A6I2FW90-F1
#
_cell.length_a   1.000
_cell.length_b   1.000
_cell.length_c   1.000
_cell.angle_alpha   90.00
_cell.angle_beta   90.00
_cell.angle_gamma   90.00
#
_symmetry.space_group_name_H-M   'P 1'
#
loop_
_entity.id
_entity.type
_entity.pdbx_description
1 polymer ?
#
loop_
_entity_poly.entity_id
_entity_poly.type
_entity_poly.pdbx_seq_one_letter_code
_entity_poly.pdbx_strand_id
1 'polypeptide(L)'
;MVAFDPDKLRALATDTRTHAGAIGKLSPIGEHNRDAALGAMPFSAFAKNVGLVLKAMDRVVTLNQGRLDQFANLTDNAAGTADGMDEANATGFKGIK
;
A
#
# COMPACT_ATOMS: atom_id res chain seq x y z
N MET A 1 26.98 -3.59 11.11
CA MET A 1 26.58 -2.41 10.31
C MET A 1 25.57 -2.91 9.29
N VAL A 2 24.28 -2.59 9.46
CA VAL A 2 23.26 -2.99 8.49
C VAL A 2 23.55 -2.19 7.22
N ALA A 3 23.99 -2.87 6.16
CA ALA A 3 24.29 -2.22 4.89
C ALA A 3 22.99 -1.62 4.34
N PHE A 4 22.93 -0.30 4.26
CA PHE A 4 21.83 0.44 3.65
C PHE A 4 21.99 0.26 2.13
N ASP A 5 21.28 -0.72 1.57
CA ASP A 5 21.43 -1.17 0.18
C ASP A 5 20.25 -0.63 -0.65
N PRO A 6 20.48 0.38 -1.52
CA PRO A 6 19.44 1.03 -2.30
C PRO A 6 18.67 0.07 -3.21
N ASP A 7 19.33 -0.96 -3.75
CA ASP A 7 18.70 -1.94 -4.64
C ASP A 7 17.73 -2.84 -3.87
N LYS A 8 18.10 -3.23 -2.65
CA LYS A 8 17.18 -3.97 -1.77
C LYS A 8 16.00 -3.13 -1.31
N LEU A 9 16.18 -1.82 -1.12
CA LEU A 9 15.08 -0.90 -0.78
C LEU A 9 14.10 -0.78 -1.95
N ARG A 10 14.59 -0.65 -3.18
CA ARG A 10 13.74 -0.62 -4.39
C ARG A 10 13.00 -1.94 -4.60
N ALA A 11 13.67 -3.07 -4.37
CA ALA A 11 13.04 -4.38 -4.44
C ALA A 11 11.90 -4.50 -3.41
N LEU A 12 12.14 -4.06 -2.16
CA LEU A 12 11.13 -4.02 -1.11
C LEU A 12 9.95 -3.11 -1.45
N ALA A 13 10.20 -1.92 -2.01
CA ALA A 13 9.14 -1.02 -2.44
C ALA A 13 8.28 -1.64 -3.56
N THR A 14 8.92 -2.32 -4.52
CA THR A 14 8.24 -3.03 -5.61
C THR A 14 7.38 -4.18 -5.11
N ASP A 15 7.90 -4.99 -4.20
CA ASP A 15 7.17 -6.09 -3.57
C ASP A 15 5.97 -5.54 -2.77
N THR A 16 6.18 -4.45 -2.02
CA THR A 16 5.11 -3.81 -1.24
C THR A 16 3.98 -3.29 -2.14
N ARG A 17 4.30 -2.68 -3.29
CA ARG A 17 3.27 -2.26 -4.27
C ARG A 17 2.51 -3.43 -4.86
N THR A 18 3.20 -4.55 -5.10
CA THR A 18 2.56 -5.77 -5.58
C THR A 18 1.55 -6.29 -4.56
N HIS A 19 1.93 -6.32 -3.28
CA HIS A 19 1.02 -6.67 -2.19
C HIS A 19 -0.13 -5.67 -2.02
N ALA A 20 0.13 -4.37 -2.12
CA ALA A 20 -0.90 -3.33 -2.07
C ALA A 20 -1.92 -3.52 -3.19
N GLY A 21 -1.47 -3.78 -4.42
CA GLY A 21 -2.33 -4.06 -5.56
C GLY A 21 -3.12 -5.36 -5.41
N ALA A 22 -2.53 -6.41 -4.82
CA ALA A 22 -3.23 -7.66 -4.53
C ALA A 22 -4.34 -7.47 -3.49
N ILE A 23 -4.08 -6.69 -2.44
CA ILE A 23 -5.08 -6.33 -1.42
C ILE A 23 -6.18 -5.46 -2.02
N GLY A 24 -5.82 -4.48 -2.85
CA GLY A 24 -6.78 -3.60 -3.53
C GLY A 24 -7.81 -4.35 -4.37
N LYS A 25 -7.40 -5.47 -5.01
CA LYS A 25 -8.30 -6.35 -5.78
C LYS A 25 -9.36 -7.06 -4.94
N LEU A 26 -9.20 -7.10 -3.62
CA LEU A 26 -10.23 -7.66 -2.72
C LEU A 26 -11.38 -6.68 -2.51
N SER A 27 -11.18 -5.39 -2.82
CA SER A 27 -12.22 -4.36 -2.77
C SER A 27 -12.88 -4.20 -4.15
N PRO A 28 -14.23 -4.07 -4.21
CA PRO A 28 -15.17 -4.12 -3.10
C PRO A 28 -15.50 -5.55 -2.65
N ILE A 29 -15.45 -5.80 -1.35
CA ILE A 29 -15.76 -7.07 -0.70
C ILE A 29 -17.27 -7.30 -0.73
N GLY A 30 -17.68 -8.36 -1.43
CA GLY A 30 -19.03 -8.89 -1.30
C GLY A 30 -20.12 -7.92 -1.78
N GLU A 31 -19.79 -7.00 -2.67
CA GLU A 31 -20.75 -6.05 -3.29
C GLU A 31 -21.97 -6.78 -3.85
N HIS A 32 -21.74 -7.85 -4.62
CA HIS A 32 -22.81 -8.69 -5.16
C HIS A 32 -23.73 -9.25 -4.07
N ASN A 33 -23.15 -9.75 -2.96
CA ASN A 33 -23.90 -10.34 -1.86
C ASN A 33 -24.66 -9.28 -1.05
N ARG A 34 -24.05 -8.11 -0.87
CA ARG A 34 -24.68 -6.95 -0.19
C ARG A 34 -25.91 -6.48 -0.97
N ASP A 35 -25.75 -6.26 -2.27
CA ASP A 35 -26.80 -5.68 -3.10
C ASP A 35 -27.95 -6.68 -3.28
N ALA A 36 -27.63 -7.98 -3.40
CA ALA A 36 -28.63 -9.05 -3.39
C ALA A 36 -29.39 -9.13 -2.05
N ALA A 37 -28.71 -9.04 -0.91
CA ALA A 37 -29.34 -9.08 0.40
C ALA A 37 -30.24 -7.86 0.68
N LEU A 38 -29.82 -6.66 0.27
CA LEU A 38 -30.62 -5.44 0.39
C LEU A 38 -31.84 -5.46 -0.54
N GLY A 39 -31.70 -6.02 -1.74
CA GLY A 39 -32.81 -6.20 -2.68
C GLY A 39 -33.85 -7.22 -2.20
N ALA A 40 -33.41 -8.34 -1.63
CA ALA A 40 -34.30 -9.40 -1.15
C ALA A 40 -34.95 -9.07 0.20
N MET A 41 -34.29 -8.29 1.06
CA MET A 41 -34.75 -8.02 2.43
C MET A 41 -34.60 -6.53 2.82
N PRO A 42 -35.28 -5.59 2.13
CA PRO A 42 -35.06 -4.15 2.28
C PRO A 42 -35.37 -3.59 3.69
N PHE A 43 -36.26 -4.26 4.43
CA PHE A 43 -36.64 -3.86 5.80
C PHE A 43 -35.93 -4.65 6.90
N SER A 44 -35.08 -5.62 6.54
CA SER A 44 -34.37 -6.43 7.52
C SER A 44 -33.22 -5.64 8.14
N ALA A 45 -33.26 -5.48 9.47
CA ALA A 45 -32.15 -4.91 10.23
C ALA A 45 -30.86 -5.74 10.06
N PHE A 46 -30.98 -7.06 9.88
CA PHE A 46 -29.84 -7.93 9.61
C PHE A 46 -29.18 -7.59 8.26
N ALA A 47 -29.95 -7.47 7.18
CA ALA A 47 -29.42 -7.14 5.86
C ALA A 47 -28.73 -5.76 5.86
N LYS A 48 -29.31 -4.78 6.56
CA LYS A 48 -28.69 -3.46 6.75
C LYS A 48 -27.36 -3.54 7.52
N ASN A 49 -27.32 -4.29 8.61
CA ASN A 49 -26.11 -4.44 9.42
C ASN A 49 -24.99 -5.16 8.66
N VAL A 50 -25.31 -6.22 7.91
CA VAL A 50 -24.34 -6.91 7.04
C VAL A 50 -23.79 -5.95 5.99
N GLY A 51 -24.64 -5.14 5.36
CA GLY A 51 -24.20 -4.13 4.39
C GLY A 51 -23.27 -3.07 4.99
N LEU A 52 -23.53 -2.63 6.23
CA LEU A 52 -22.65 -1.71 6.95
C LEU A 52 -21.29 -2.32 7.25
N VAL A 53 -21.26 -3.58 7.70
CA VAL A 53 -20.01 -4.31 7.97
C VAL A 53 -19.19 -4.47 6.70
N LEU A 54 -19.81 -4.90 5.59
CA LEU A 54 -19.12 -5.05 4.31
C LEU A 54 -18.54 -3.71 3.83
N LYS A 55 -19.31 -2.62 3.92
CA LYS A 55 -18.83 -1.28 3.59
C LYS A 55 -17.69 -0.81 4.49
N ALA A 56 -17.70 -1.18 5.76
CA ALA A 56 -16.60 -0.89 6.69
C ALA A 56 -15.34 -1.69 6.31
N MET A 57 -15.50 -2.95 5.91
CA MET A 57 -14.39 -3.77 5.43
C MET A 57 -13.77 -3.19 4.15
N ASP A 58 -14.58 -2.74 3.19
CA ASP A 58 -14.09 -2.04 1.99
C ASP A 58 -13.21 -0.85 2.35
N ARG A 59 -13.66 -0.05 3.33
CA ARG A 59 -12.91 1.12 3.79
C ARG A 59 -11.58 0.73 4.44
N VAL A 60 -11.53 -0.37 5.19
CA VAL A 60 -10.30 -0.88 5.80
C VAL A 60 -9.34 -1.40 4.73
N VAL A 61 -9.83 -2.12 3.72
CA VAL A 61 -9.00 -2.61 2.60
C VAL A 61 -8.38 -1.43 1.86
N THR A 62 -9.18 -0.43 1.49
CA THR A 62 -8.67 0.78 0.82
C THR A 62 -7.67 1.55 1.68
N LEU A 63 -7.92 1.66 3.00
CA LEU A 63 -6.98 2.30 3.92
C LEU A 63 -5.65 1.55 3.98
N ASN A 64 -5.68 0.22 4.07
CA ASN A 64 -4.48 -0.60 4.15
C ASN A 64 -3.69 -0.56 2.83
N GLN A 65 -4.37 -0.61 1.68
CA GLN A 65 -3.74 -0.39 0.38
C GLN A 65 -3.00 0.96 0.35
N GLY A 66 -3.67 2.05 0.72
CA GLY A 66 -3.05 3.37 0.73
C GLY A 66 -1.85 3.49 1.66
N ARG A 67 -1.88 2.81 2.82
CA ARG A 67 -0.73 2.75 3.74
C ARG A 67 0.44 1.98 3.16
N LEU A 68 0.19 0.89 2.45
CA LEU A 68 1.24 0.11 1.78
C LEU A 68 1.87 0.90 0.62
N ASP A 69 1.06 1.61 -0.16
CA ASP A 69 1.55 2.50 -1.22
C ASP A 69 2.40 3.63 -0.63
N GLN A 70 1.95 4.23 0.48
CA GLN A 70 2.72 5.25 1.19
C GLN A 70 4.06 4.69 1.69
N PHE A 71 4.06 3.50 2.28
CA PHE A 71 5.29 2.84 2.73
C PHE A 71 6.25 2.62 1.56
N ALA A 72 5.77 2.05 0.45
CA ALA A 72 6.60 1.82 -0.74
C ALA A 72 7.23 3.12 -1.26
N ASN A 73 6.48 4.21 -1.28
CA ASN A 73 7.00 5.52 -1.70
C ASN A 73 8.06 6.06 -0.74
N LEU A 74 7.87 5.91 0.58
CA LEU A 74 8.88 6.29 1.57
C LEU A 74 10.16 5.46 1.41
N THR A 75 10.03 4.17 1.14
CA THR A 75 11.17 3.27 0.91
C THR A 75 11.94 3.65 -0.36
N ASP A 76 11.26 3.96 -1.46
CA ASP A 76 11.93 4.44 -2.68
C ASP A 76 12.62 5.79 -2.49
N ASN A 77 11.98 6.72 -1.77
CA ASN A 77 12.60 8.00 -1.45
C ASN A 77 13.87 7.83 -0.60
N ALA A 78 13.86 6.87 0.33
CA ALA A 78 15.04 6.54 1.12
C ALA A 78 16.17 5.96 0.25
N ALA A 79 15.84 5.09 -0.72
CA ALA A 79 16.82 4.58 -1.69
C ALA A 79 17.44 5.71 -2.53
N GLY A 80 16.61 6.63 -3.04
CA GLY A 80 17.09 7.80 -3.80
C GLY A 80 17.95 8.75 -2.96
N THR A 81 17.65 8.90 -1.67
CA THR A 81 18.47 9.70 -0.75
C THR A 81 19.85 9.07 -0.56
N ALA A 82 19.92 7.74 -0.43
CA ALA A 82 21.20 7.04 -0.29
C ALA A 82 22.07 7.18 -1.54
N ASP A 83 21.49 7.03 -2.74
CA ASP A 83 22.22 7.25 -4.00
C ASP A 83 22.76 8.68 -4.09
N GLY A 84 21.97 9.68 -3.69
CA GLY A 84 22.42 11.07 -3.66
C GLY A 84 23.56 11.34 -2.67
N MET A 85 23.56 10.65 -1.52
CA MET A 85 24.67 10.72 -0.56
C MET A 85 25.95 10.10 -1.12
N ASP A 86 25.85 8.97 -1.81
CA ASP A 86 26.99 8.31 -2.43
C ASP A 86 27.57 9.14 -3.58
N GLU A 87 26.72 9.76 -4.41
CA GLU A 87 27.16 10.67 -5.48
C GLU A 87 27.82 11.95 -4.93
N ALA A 88 27.27 12.53 -3.85
CA ALA A 88 27.85 13.67 -3.17
C ALA A 88 29.23 13.35 -2.59
N ASN A 89 29.37 12.18 -1.94
CA ASN A 89 30.65 11.69 -1.43
C ASN A 89 31.65 11.50 -2.57
N ALA A 90 31.27 10.83 -3.66
CA ALA A 90 32.14 10.60 -4.81
C ALA A 90 32.63 11.91 -5.46
N THR A 91 31.77 12.92 -5.52
CA THR A 91 32.12 14.26 -6.02
C THR A 91 33.08 14.98 -5.08
N GLY A 92 32.83 14.92 -3.77
CA GLY A 92 33.72 15.47 -2.75
C GLY A 92 35.13 14.89 -2.81
N PHE A 93 35.26 13.57 -3.01
CA PHE A 93 36.57 12.92 -3.14
C PHE A 93 37.32 13.30 -4.43
N LYS A 94 36.62 13.60 -5.53
CA LYS A 94 37.26 14.06 -6.77
C LYS A 94 37.84 15.47 -6.66
N GLY A 95 37.27 16.33 -5.82
CA GLY A 95 37.73 17.71 -5.59
C GLY A 95 38.91 17.85 -4.64
N ILE A 96 39.37 16.76 -4.00
CA ILE A 96 40.52 16.75 -3.06
C ILE A 96 41.83 16.32 -3.78
N LYS A 97 41.77 16.01 -5.08
CA LYS A 97 42.96 15.83 -5.93
C LYS A 97 43.37 17.14 -6.59
#